data_AF-A0A7G8DRU3-F1
#
_entry.id   AF-A0A7G8DRU3-F1
#
_cell.length_a   1.000
_cell.length_b   1.000
_cell.length_c   1.000
_cell.angle_alpha   90.00
_cell.angle_beta   90.00
_cell.angle_gamma   90.00
#
_symmetry.space_group_name_H-M   'P 1'
#
loop_
_entity.id
_entity.type
_entity.pdbx_description
1 polymer ?
#
loop_
_entity_poly.entity_id
_entity_poly.type
_entity_poly.pdbx_seq_one_letter_code
_entity_poly.pdbx_strand_id
1 'polypeptide(L)'
;MHFAASSDDNIDFIWDQIVKSMSDDLAKLVCPNSSSFITTNDGLECMVRSASGDLLANCYSEDDRMGGRRWTIDPVMPINS
;
A
#
# COMPACT_ATOMS: atom_id res chain seq x y z
N MET A 1 -4.99 8.08 -0.70
CA MET A 1 -3.98 8.54 -1.70
C MET A 1 -3.98 7.54 -2.86
N HIS A 2 -3.52 7.89 -4.07
CA HIS A 2 -3.51 6.93 -5.18
C HIS A 2 -2.33 7.12 -6.12
N PHE A 3 -1.90 6.03 -6.76
CA PHE A 3 -0.91 6.03 -7.84
C PHE A 3 -1.29 4.99 -8.91
N ALA A 4 -0.73 5.13 -10.11
CA ALA A 4 -0.89 4.17 -11.19
C ALA A 4 0.37 3.32 -11.33
N ALA A 5 0.20 2.04 -11.65
CA ALA A 5 1.29 1.10 -11.93
C ALA A 5 0.87 0.16 -13.07
N SER A 6 1.86 -0.39 -13.78
CA SER A 6 1.62 -1.46 -14.75
C SER A 6 1.15 -2.73 -14.04
N SER A 7 0.33 -3.55 -14.71
CA SER A 7 0.01 -4.90 -14.24
C SER A 7 1.25 -5.80 -14.12
N ASP A 8 2.29 -5.48 -14.89
CA ASP A 8 3.55 -6.25 -14.95
C ASP A 8 4.60 -5.74 -13.95
N ASP A 9 4.33 -4.64 -13.23
CA ASP A 9 5.25 -4.11 -12.24
C ASP A 9 5.39 -5.08 -11.05
N ASN A 10 6.63 -5.26 -10.59
CA ASN A 10 6.92 -6.18 -9.50
C ASN A 10 6.56 -5.60 -8.12
N ILE A 11 6.44 -6.48 -7.13
CA ILE A 11 6.06 -6.11 -5.76
C ILE A 11 7.03 -5.11 -5.13
N ASP A 12 8.34 -5.19 -5.40
CA ASP A 12 9.33 -4.26 -4.84
C ASP A 12 9.10 -2.82 -5.33
N PHE A 13 8.78 -2.65 -6.61
CA PHE A 13 8.42 -1.35 -7.19
C PHE A 13 7.11 -0.83 -6.59
N ILE A 14 6.08 -1.68 -6.52
CA ILE A 14 4.79 -1.33 -5.92
C ILE A 14 4.98 -0.88 -4.46
N TRP A 15 5.78 -1.63 -3.70
CA TRP A 15 6.09 -1.31 -2.31
C TRP A 15 6.75 0.06 -2.16
N ASP A 16 7.76 0.36 -2.98
CA ASP A 16 8.43 1.67 -2.98
C ASP A 16 7.44 2.82 -3.27
N GLN A 17 6.50 2.63 -4.22
CA GLN A 17 5.45 3.62 -4.50
C GLN A 17 4.47 3.79 -3.33
N ILE A 18 4.11 2.70 -2.64
CA ILE A 18 3.27 2.76 -1.44
C ILE A 18 3.95 3.59 -0.36
N VAL A 19 5.21 3.26 -0.01
CA VAL A 19 5.95 3.96 1.05
C VAL A 19 6.17 5.42 0.72
N LYS A 20 6.54 5.74 -0.54
CA LYS A 20 6.69 7.14 -1.01
C LYS A 20 5.41 7.95 -0.97
N SER A 21 4.27 7.30 -1.15
CA SER A 21 2.97 7.95 -1.11
C SER A 21 2.47 8.19 0.31
N MET A 22 3.06 7.56 1.32
CA MET A 22 2.72 7.80 2.73
C MET A 22 3.40 9.07 3.25
N SER A 23 2.85 9.67 4.31
CA SER A 23 3.49 10.83 4.96
C SER A 23 4.85 10.43 5.56
N ASP A 24 5.78 11.38 5.64
CA ASP A 24 7.14 11.15 6.17
C ASP A 24 7.14 10.51 7.57
N ASP A 25 6.17 10.84 8.42
CA ASP A 25 6.07 10.29 9.77
C ASP A 25 5.60 8.84 9.79
N LEU A 26 4.63 8.48 8.93
CA LEU A 26 4.20 7.09 8.80
C LEU A 26 5.25 6.24 8.09
N ALA A 27 5.90 6.79 7.05
CA ALA A 27 6.93 6.10 6.27
C ALA A 27 8.11 5.61 7.14
N LYS A 28 8.49 6.38 8.18
CA LYS A 28 9.53 5.99 9.15
C LYS A 28 9.14 4.80 10.04
N LEU A 29 7.84 4.58 10.22
CA LEU A 29 7.32 3.50 11.07
C LEU A 29 7.12 2.20 10.30
N VAL A 30 7.02 2.27 8.97
CA VAL A 30 6.75 1.10 8.10
C VAL A 30 7.80 0.01 8.31
N CYS A 31 7.33 -1.23 8.48
CA CYS A 31 8.15 -2.42 8.55
C CYS A 31 7.72 -3.41 7.45
N PRO A 32 8.56 -3.62 6.41
CA PRO A 32 8.25 -4.58 5.36
C PRO A 32 8.00 -6.00 5.89
N ASN A 33 8.81 -6.45 6.85
CA ASN A 33 8.72 -7.81 7.41
C ASN A 33 7.44 -8.07 8.21
N SER A 34 6.78 -7.01 8.69
CA SER A 34 5.49 -7.11 9.38
C SER A 34 4.33 -6.82 8.45
N SER A 35 4.60 -6.34 7.24
CA SER A 35 3.60 -6.02 6.23
C SER A 35 3.36 -7.22 5.32
N SER A 36 2.26 -7.23 4.59
CA SER A 36 1.90 -8.37 3.75
C SER A 36 1.17 -7.95 2.49
N PHE A 37 1.50 -8.61 1.38
CA PHE A 37 0.72 -8.57 0.15
C PHE A 37 -0.18 -9.80 0.05
N ILE A 38 -1.41 -9.60 -0.42
CA ILE A 38 -2.41 -10.64 -0.62
C ILE A 38 -2.95 -10.51 -2.04
N THR A 39 -2.95 -11.62 -2.78
CA THR A 39 -3.65 -11.69 -4.07
C THR A 39 -5.09 -12.08 -3.84
N THR A 40 -6.01 -11.28 -4.35
CA THR A 40 -7.46 -11.55 -4.34
C THR A 40 -7.96 -11.77 -5.78
N ASN A 41 -9.25 -12.05 -5.94
CA ASN A 41 -9.85 -12.18 -7.27
C ASN A 41 -9.89 -10.85 -8.02
N ASP A 42 -9.91 -9.73 -7.29
CA ASP A 42 -10.09 -8.39 -7.83
C ASP A 42 -8.76 -7.62 -7.98
N GLY A 43 -7.65 -8.17 -7.46
CA GLY A 43 -6.33 -7.55 -7.60
C GLY A 43 -5.33 -7.96 -6.52
N LEU A 44 -4.41 -7.05 -6.23
CA LEU A 44 -3.49 -7.14 -5.10
C LEU A 44 -3.92 -6.18 -3.99
N GLU A 45 -3.85 -6.67 -2.77
CA GLU A 45 -4.02 -5.90 -1.54
C GLU A 45 -2.72 -5.90 -0.75
N CYS A 46 -2.51 -4.86 0.07
CA CYS A 46 -1.37 -4.76 0.96
C CYS A 46 -1.81 -4.17 2.31
N MET A 47 -1.38 -4.83 3.39
CA MET A 47 -1.50 -4.29 4.75
C MET A 47 -0.13 -3.78 5.16
N VAL A 48 -0.01 -2.45 5.32
CA VAL A 48 1.22 -1.79 5.75
C VAL A 48 1.21 -1.71 7.27
N ARG A 49 2.24 -2.26 7.92
CA ARG A 49 2.35 -2.32 9.37
C ARG A 49 3.65 -1.72 9.90
N SER A 50 3.61 -1.30 11.15
CA SER A 50 4.81 -0.95 11.90
C SER A 50 5.59 -2.20 12.35
N ALA A 51 6.79 -2.01 12.89
CA ALA A 51 7.57 -3.10 13.48
C ALA A 51 6.92 -3.72 14.74
N SER A 52 6.06 -2.98 15.43
CA SER A 52 5.22 -3.49 16.54
C SER A 52 3.97 -4.24 16.04
N GLY A 53 3.71 -4.24 14.73
CA GLY A 53 2.56 -4.89 14.12
C GLY A 53 1.31 -4.00 14.02
N ASP A 54 1.40 -2.72 14.39
CA ASP A 54 0.29 -1.77 14.28
C ASP A 54 -0.04 -1.54 12.80
N LEU A 55 -1.33 -1.52 12.46
CA LEU A 55 -1.78 -1.22 11.11
C LEU A 55 -1.62 0.28 10.82
N LEU A 56 -0.83 0.60 9.80
CA LEU A 56 -0.56 1.98 9.38
C LEU A 56 -1.40 2.37 8.16
N ALA A 57 -1.62 1.45 7.22
CA ALA A 57 -2.47 1.67 6.06
C ALA A 57 -2.96 0.35 5.47
N ASN A 58 -4.13 0.40 4.83
CA ASN A 58 -4.56 -0.61 3.87
C ASN A 58 -4.35 -0.07 2.46
N CYS A 59 -3.87 -0.91 1.56
CA CYS A 59 -3.72 -0.59 0.15
C CYS A 59 -4.42 -1.65 -0.67
N TYR A 60 -5.01 -1.24 -1.79
CA TYR A 60 -5.63 -2.16 -2.73
C TYR A 60 -5.45 -1.65 -4.16
N SER A 61 -5.44 -2.56 -5.10
CA SER A 61 -5.37 -2.25 -6.53
C SER A 61 -6.63 -2.69 -7.24
N GLU A 62 -7.02 -1.88 -8.22
CA GLU A 62 -8.12 -2.16 -9.13
C GLU A 62 -7.60 -1.98 -10.57
N ASP A 63 -8.15 -2.74 -11.51
CA ASP A 63 -7.83 -2.57 -12.92
C ASP A 63 -8.26 -1.17 -13.38
N ASP A 64 -7.36 -0.47 -14.08
CA ASP A 64 -7.70 0.78 -14.73
C ASP A 64 -8.27 0.55 -16.14
N ARG A 65 -8.93 1.56 -16.70
CA ARG A 65 -9.58 1.47 -18.02
C ARG A 65 -8.60 1.32 -19.19
N MET A 66 -7.29 1.43 -18.94
CA MET A 66 -6.22 1.38 -19.94
C MET A 66 -5.37 0.11 -19.83
N GLY A 67 -5.75 -0.85 -18.98
CA GLY A 67 -5.04 -2.12 -18.79
C GLY A 67 -3.88 -2.05 -17.79
N GLY A 68 -3.73 -0.94 -17.08
CA GLY A 68 -2.87 -0.82 -15.90
C GLY A 68 -3.65 -1.09 -14.61
N ARG A 69 -3.03 -0.77 -13.48
CA ARG A 69 -3.64 -0.85 -12.15
C ARG A 69 -3.60 0.50 -11.45
N ARG A 70 -4.74 0.88 -10.88
CA ARG A 70 -4.83 1.99 -9.93
C ARG A 70 -4.71 1.46 -8.53
N TRP A 71 -3.70 1.93 -7.80
CA TRP A 71 -3.53 1.65 -6.38
C TRP A 71 -4.15 2.75 -5.54
N THR A 72 -4.89 2.35 -4.52
CA THR A 72 -5.41 3.22 -3.47
C THR A 72 -4.72 2.88 -2.15
N ILE A 73 -4.36 3.90 -1.39
CA ILE A 73 -3.73 3.79 -0.07
C ILE A 73 -4.61 4.55 0.92
N ASP A 74 -5.10 3.85 1.92
CA ASP A 74 -5.96 4.35 2.98
C ASP A 74 -5.22 4.25 4.33
N PRO A 75 -4.57 5.35 4.75
CA PRO A 75 -3.92 5.41 6.06
C PRO A 75 -4.93 5.25 7.19
N VAL A 76 -4.52 4.52 8.23
CA VAL A 76 -5.25 4.51 9.50
C VAL A 76 -4.98 5.86 10.18
N MET A 77 -5.92 6.78 10.06
CA MET A 77 -5.84 8.06 10.78
C MET A 77 -5.91 7.79 12.29
N PRO A 78 -5.03 8.38 13.12
CA PRO A 78 -5.20 8.31 14.56
C PRO A 78 -6.56 8.92 14.91
N ILE A 79 -7.36 8.19 15.71
CA ILE A 79 -8.54 8.75 16.36
C ILE A 79 -7.99 9.86 17.25
N ASN A 80 -8.24 11.12 16.87
CA ASN A 80 -7.73 12.31 17.56
C ASN A 80 -7.86 12.16 19.09
N SER A 81 -6.72 12.29 19.77
CA SER A 81 -6.61 12.53 21.22
C SER A 81 -7.02 13.95 21.58
#